data_AF-A0A4Q7CLH7-F1
#
_entry.id   AF-A0A4Q7CLH7-F1
#
_cell.length_a   1.000
_cell.length_b   1.000
_cell.length_c   1.000
_cell.angle_alpha   90.00
_cell.angle_beta   90.00
_cell.angle_gamma   90.00
#
_symmetry.space_group_name_H-M   'P 1'
#
loop_
_entity.id
_entity.type
_entity.pdbx_description
1 polymer ?
#
loop_
_entity_poly.entity_id
_entity_poly.type
_entity_poly.pdbx_seq_one_letter_code
_entity_poly.pdbx_strand_id
1 'polypeptide(L)' 'ADAAMLERAHLAYGEIMDLAVSLGGTITGEHGVGRLKRPWLAGNLGPDVLALNQRIKQALDPQGIINPGSAT' A
#
# COMPACT_ATOMS: atom_id res chain seq x y z
N ALA A 1 14.17 -12.70 15.78
CA ALA A 1 12.73 -12.99 15.98
C ALA A 1 12.48 -14.43 15.60
N ASP A 2 11.56 -15.11 16.28
CA ASP A 2 11.15 -16.47 15.91
C ASP A 2 10.49 -16.46 14.52
N ALA A 3 10.93 -17.33 13.62
CA ALA A 3 10.48 -17.33 12.22
C ALA A 3 8.97 -17.62 12.11
N ALA A 4 8.46 -18.53 12.93
CA ALA A 4 7.05 -18.86 12.94
C ALA A 4 6.19 -17.70 13.49
N MET A 5 6.69 -16.94 14.46
CA MET A 5 6.05 -15.71 14.92
C MET A 5 5.98 -14.65 13.81
N LEU A 6 7.05 -14.48 13.03
CA LEU A 6 7.08 -13.51 11.94
C LEU A 6 6.07 -13.85 10.85
N GLU A 7 5.99 -15.12 10.47
CA GLU A 7 5.02 -15.61 9.49
C GLU A 7 3.58 -15.35 9.94
N ARG A 8 3.23 -15.71 11.18
CA ARG A 8 1.89 -15.43 11.72
C ARG A 8 1.58 -13.94 11.80
N ALA A 9 2.57 -13.11 12.13
CA ALA A 9 2.39 -11.66 12.15
C ALA A 9 2.09 -11.10 10.75
N HIS A 10 2.77 -11.60 9.71
CA HIS A 10 2.49 -11.19 8.33
C HIS A 10 1.11 -11.63 7.85
N LEU A 11 0.68 -12.85 8.18
CA LEU A 11 -0.66 -13.35 7.87
C LEU A 11 -1.73 -12.49 8.53
N ALA A 12 -1.65 -12.32 9.86
CA ALA A 12 -2.60 -11.50 10.61
C ALA A 12 -2.64 -10.06 10.11
N TYR A 13 -1.47 -9.49 9.76
CA TYR A 13 -1.40 -8.15 9.18
C TYR A 13 -2.17 -8.05 7.86
N GLY A 14 -2.00 -9.02 6.96
CA GLY A 14 -2.69 -9.03 5.69
C GLY A 14 -4.20 -9.14 5.85
N GLU A 15 -4.67 -10.05 6.70
CA GLU A 15 -6.09 -10.25 7.01
C GLU A 15 -6.74 -8.97 7.57
N ILE A 16 -6.04 -8.24 8.44
CA ILE A 16 -6.53 -6.96 8.98
C ILE A 16 -6.63 -5.90 7.88
N MET A 17 -5.65 -5.83 6.97
CA MET A 17 -5.70 -4.87 5.85
C MET A 17 -6.85 -5.20 4.90
N ASP A 18 -7.02 -6.47 4.53
CA ASP A 18 -8.12 -6.93 3.67
C ASP A 18 -9.47 -6.63 4.31
N LEU A 19 -9.62 -6.92 5.61
CA LEU A 19 -10.83 -6.61 6.35
C LEU A 19 -11.12 -5.10 6.36
N ALA A 20 -10.13 -4.27 6.64
CA ALA A 20 -10.29 -2.82 6.64
C ALA A 20 -10.78 -2.30 5.29
N VAL A 21 -10.21 -2.78 4.17
CA VAL A 21 -10.66 -2.41 2.82
C VAL A 21 -12.09 -2.89 2.57
N SER A 22 -12.41 -4.14 2.94
CA SER A 22 -13.76 -4.71 2.72
C SER A 22 -14.87 -3.95 3.46
N LEU A 23 -14.54 -3.33 4.59
CA LEU A 23 -15.46 -2.53 5.40
C LEU A 23 -15.53 -1.06 4.94
N GLY A 24 -14.84 -0.68 3.85
CA GLY A 24 -14.75 0.71 3.40
C GLY A 24 -13.89 1.60 4.29
N GLY A 25 -13.04 1.00 5.12
CA GLY A 25 -12.07 1.68 5.97
C GLY A 25 -10.80 2.10 5.21
N THR A 26 -9.76 2.45 5.97
CA THR A 26 -8.46 2.85 5.43
C THR A 26 -7.35 1.89 5.85
N ILE A 27 -6.40 1.64 4.94
CA ILE A 27 -5.19 0.85 5.25
C ILE A 27 -4.17 1.64 6.05
N THR A 28 -4.37 2.94 6.27
CA THR A 28 -3.47 3.78 7.05
C THR A 28 -4.18 4.87 7.83
N GLY A 29 -3.82 5.02 9.11
CA GLY A 29 -4.26 6.13 9.97
C GLY A 29 -3.25 7.27 10.00
N GLU A 30 -1.96 6.94 10.22
CA GLU A 30 -0.90 7.94 10.48
C GLU A 30 0.36 7.78 9.62
N HIS A 31 0.84 6.54 9.39
CA HIS A 31 2.18 6.30 8.83
C HIS A 31 2.23 6.10 7.30
N GLY A 32 1.16 6.45 6.58
CA GLY A 32 1.09 6.28 5.13
C GLY A 32 1.14 4.81 4.69
N VAL A 33 1.48 4.60 3.41
CA VAL A 33 1.44 3.28 2.74
C VAL A 33 2.84 2.65 2.69
N GLY A 34 3.82 3.41 2.18
CA GLY A 34 5.18 2.94 1.97
C GLY A 34 5.25 1.64 1.16
N ARG A 35 6.34 0.89 1.33
CA ARG A 35 6.51 -0.41 0.66
C ARG A 35 5.62 -1.50 1.25
N LEU A 36 5.38 -1.43 2.55
CA LEU A 36 4.71 -2.47 3.32
C LEU A 36 3.24 -2.63 2.91
N LYS A 37 2.51 -1.52 2.77
CA LYS A 37 1.07 -1.55 2.48
C LYS A 37 0.72 -1.41 1.01
N ARG A 38 1.72 -1.33 0.12
CA ARG A 38 1.53 -1.19 -1.32
C ARG A 38 0.56 -2.21 -1.93
N PRO A 39 0.56 -3.51 -1.52
CA PRO A 39 -0.37 -4.49 -2.08
C PRO A 39 -1.85 -4.11 -1.94
N TRP A 40 -2.21 -3.37 -0.88
CA TRP A 40 -3.59 -2.96 -0.62
C TRP A 40 -3.96 -1.58 -1.18
N LEU A 41 -2.99 -0.86 -1.76
CA LEU A 41 -3.20 0.52 -2.20
C LEU A 41 -4.28 0.62 -3.28
N ALA A 42 -4.29 -0.31 -4.24
CA ALA A 42 -5.27 -0.34 -5.32
C ALA A 42 -6.69 -0.56 -4.79
N GLY A 43 -6.86 -1.47 -3.83
CA GLY A 43 -8.14 -1.73 -3.18
C GLY A 43 -8.63 -0.54 -2.36
N ASN A 44 -7.72 0.17 -1.69
CA ASN A 44 -8.04 1.33 -0.87
C ASN A 44 -8.41 2.59 -1.69
N LEU A 45 -7.69 2.87 -2.78
CA LEU A 45 -7.90 4.09 -3.57
C LEU A 45 -8.92 3.93 -4.70
N GLY A 46 -9.09 2.70 -5.20
CA GLY A 46 -9.80 2.45 -6.44
C GLY A 46 -9.01 2.86 -7.69
N PRO A 47 -9.50 2.46 -8.88
CA PRO A 47 -8.76 2.57 -10.13
C PRO A 47 -8.50 4.02 -10.56
N ASP A 48 -9.48 4.92 -10.40
CA ASP A 48 -9.40 6.29 -10.91
C ASP A 48 -8.36 7.12 -10.15
N VAL A 49 -8.35 7.00 -8.82
CA VAL A 49 -7.41 7.72 -7.95
C VAL A 49 -6.01 7.15 -8.09
N LEU A 50 -5.87 5.82 -8.24
CA LEU A 50 -4.58 5.20 -8.51
C LEU A 50 -3.98 5.69 -9.84
N ALA A 51 -4.78 5.73 -10.91
CA ALA A 51 -4.36 6.24 -12.21
C ALA A 51 -3.98 7.73 -12.17
N LEU A 52 -4.67 8.54 -11.37
CA LEU A 52 -4.29 9.94 -11.13
C LEU A 52 -2.92 10.04 -10.44
N ASN A 53 -2.69 9.28 -9.37
CA ASN A 53 -1.41 9.32 -8.67
C ASN A 53 -0.24 8.87 -9.56
N GLN A 54 -0.44 7.84 -10.40
CA GLN A 54 0.57 7.41 -11.37
C GLN A 54 0.88 8.50 -12.41
N ARG A 55 -0.13 9.22 -12.91
CA ARG A 55 0.08 10.36 -13.82
C ARG A 55 0.90 11.48 -13.16
N ILE A 56 0.59 11.80 -11.90
CA ILE A 56 1.36 12.79 -11.13
C ILE A 56 2.80 12.30 -10.95
N LYS A 57 3.00 11.04 -10.55
CA LYS A 57 4.33 10.43 -10.38
C LYS A 57 5.13 10.48 -11.67
N GLN A 58 4.54 10.12 -12.80
CA GLN A 58 5.22 10.16 -14.11
C GLN A 58 5.59 11.58 -14.54
N ALA A 59 4.75 12.57 -14.24
CA ALA A 59 5.05 13.97 -14.56
C ALA A 59 6.21 14.52 -13.71
N LEU A 60 6.30 14.12 -12.44
CA LEU A 60 7.31 14.60 -11.49
C LEU A 60 8.61 13.79 -11.53
N ASP A 61 8.54 12.51 -11.86
CA ASP A 61 9.68 11.59 -11.89
C ASP A 61 9.65 10.69 -13.15
N PRO A 62 9.87 11.27 -14.35
CA PRO A 62 9.80 10.51 -15.60
C PRO A 62 10.83 9.38 -15.70
N GLN A 63 11.92 9.46 -14.93
CA GLN A 63 13.00 8.48 -14.90
C GLN A 63 12.82 7.43 -13.79
N GLY A 64 11.81 7.59 -12.92
CA GLY A 64 11.51 6.64 -11.85
C GLY A 64 12.57 6.55 -10.74
N ILE A 65 13.38 7.60 -10.53
CA ILE A 65 14.51 7.58 -9.58
C ILE A 65 14.12 7.98 -8.16
N ILE A 66 12.98 8.65 -7.98
CA ILE A 66 12.52 9.13 -6.68
C ILE A 66 11.80 8.00 -5.95
N ASN A 67 12.53 7.32 -5.06
CA ASN A 67 12.00 6.30 -4.14
C ASN A 67 11.22 5.16 -4.84
N PRO A 68 11.88 4.38 -5.73
CA PRO A 68 11.23 3.37 -6.55
C PRO A 68 10.55 2.28 -5.73
N GLY A 69 9.30 1.97 -6.08
CA GLY A 69 8.51 0.91 -5.46
C GLY A 69 8.01 1.24 -4.06
N SER A 70 7.77 2.51 -3.71
CA SER A 70 7.12 2.87 -2.44
C SER A 70 5.60 2.78 -2.57
N ALA A 71 4.92 3.83 -3.02
CA ALA A 71 3.46 3.91 -3.10
C ALA A 71 2.92 3.88 -4.54
N THR A 72 3.58 4.51 -5.51
CA THR A 72 3.12 4.60 -6.91
C THR A 72 4.27 4.57 -7.89
#